data_AF-A0A552E3G3-F1
#
_entry.id   AF-A0A552E3G3-F1
#
_cell.length_a   1.000
_cell.length_b   1.000
_cell.length_c   1.000
_cell.angle_alpha   90.00
_cell.angle_beta   90.00
_cell.angle_gamma   90.00
#
_symmetry.space_group_name_H-M   'P 1'
#
loop_
_entity.id
_entity.type
_entity.pdbx_description
1 polymer ?
#
loop_
_entity_poly.entity_id
_entity_poly.type
_entity_poly.pdbx_seq_one_letter_code
_entity_poly.pdbx_strand_id
1 'polypeptide(L)'
;MMINELKMTETKTISWTELEMLVNDLKKKHTNKGLTDVETKILKGICDGKTYRDLAEEIRQEEQSIKNAAYDLFKILSEQTGEKIGKSNLITALTRYRDNSQTFDHNNKPQTQQSDKVFELVIEVGIDDLTPEKIDKINNLIQKIARDNTIKPIMKLKGSIRLFLEGSEDGLQRLADLHQSGELQALLNELKSDDIPEIVVTKAEFTTDAKVIEKAELIKAIREGTINKKTLQQVDLSGANLSGANLRRANLSGAILSGAILRGANLIGANLRRANLSGANLRRADLRRANLSGANLSGAILSWADLRRANLSGANLSGAILSWAILRGANLIGADLRGAILIKADLRRANLRRANLSGANLSGANLSGADLRRANLSDADLSRAILSDANLSGANLRGANLSGANLWIADLSGAFLSGAEVENAIFTNATGITPEQKQDLIRRGAIFGDTSNDRSKVLV
;
A
#
# COMPACT_ATOMS: atom_id res chain seq x y z
N MET A 1 33.54 13.46 10.11
CA MET A 1 33.75 14.27 8.90
C MET A 1 32.67 13.85 7.90
N MET A 2 31.67 14.74 7.69
CA MET A 2 30.50 14.69 6.75
C MET A 2 29.52 13.50 6.94
N ILE A 3 28.27 13.61 7.42
CA ILE A 3 27.11 14.50 7.12
C ILE A 3 26.81 14.63 5.62
N ASN A 4 25.68 14.04 5.20
CA ASN A 4 24.60 14.70 4.45
C ASN A 4 23.39 13.75 4.39
N GLU A 5 22.34 14.03 5.17
CA GLU A 5 21.15 14.78 4.74
C GLU A 5 20.22 13.96 3.82
N LEU A 6 19.32 13.21 4.45
CA LEU A 6 17.98 13.01 3.88
C LEU A 6 17.02 13.79 4.77
N LYS A 7 16.52 14.89 4.20
CA LYS A 7 15.47 15.74 4.76
C LYS A 7 14.30 14.85 5.20
N MET A 8 14.20 14.63 6.51
CA MET A 8 12.93 14.39 7.17
C MET A 8 12.02 15.53 6.75
N THR A 9 10.93 15.23 6.04
CA THR A 9 9.81 16.16 5.94
C THR A 9 9.44 16.55 7.36
N GLU A 10 9.60 17.83 7.72
CA GLU A 10 9.20 18.36 9.01
C GLU A 10 7.71 18.01 9.24
N THR A 11 7.46 16.99 10.04
CA THR A 11 6.15 16.80 10.66
C THR A 11 5.94 18.00 11.55
N LYS A 12 4.99 18.86 11.20
CA LYS A 12 4.64 20.04 11.99
C LYS A 12 4.30 19.57 13.41
N THR A 13 5.18 19.86 14.38
CA THR A 13 5.04 19.43 15.77
C THR A 13 3.72 19.92 16.35
N ILE A 14 2.93 19.03 16.94
CA ILE A 14 1.66 19.37 17.60
C ILE A 14 1.94 20.31 18.79
N SER A 15 1.26 21.45 18.83
CA SER A 15 1.37 22.38 19.97
C SER A 15 0.70 21.78 21.23
N TRP A 16 1.04 22.29 22.42
CA TRP A 16 0.39 21.85 23.66
C TRP A 16 -1.14 22.00 23.59
N THR A 17 -1.63 23.14 23.12
CA THR A 17 -3.07 23.41 22.99
C THR A 17 -3.76 22.42 22.06
N GLU A 18 -3.14 22.10 20.92
CA GLU A 18 -3.66 21.12 19.96
C GLU A 18 -3.64 19.70 20.53
N LEU A 19 -2.57 19.33 21.25
CA LEU A 19 -2.44 18.02 21.90
C LEU A 19 -3.50 17.84 22.98
N GLU A 20 -3.68 18.85 23.84
CA GLU A 20 -4.66 18.86 24.91
C GLU A 20 -6.09 18.74 24.36
N MET A 21 -6.42 19.53 23.33
CA MET A 21 -7.71 19.43 22.64
C MET A 21 -7.94 18.05 22.03
N LEU A 22 -6.96 17.53 21.28
CA LEU A 22 -7.09 16.25 20.59
C LEU A 22 -7.29 15.09 21.59
N VAL A 23 -6.50 15.05 22.65
CA VAL A 23 -6.62 14.01 23.67
C VAL A 23 -7.92 14.14 24.45
N ASN A 24 -8.37 15.37 24.75
CA ASN A 24 -9.65 15.62 25.38
C ASN A 24 -10.82 15.14 24.52
N ASP A 25 -10.78 15.41 23.21
CA ASP A 25 -11.81 14.96 22.27
C ASP A 25 -11.83 13.44 22.13
N LEU A 26 -10.67 12.79 22.01
CA LEU A 26 -10.57 11.32 21.95
C LEU A 26 -11.12 10.68 23.23
N LYS A 27 -10.78 11.24 24.39
CA LYS A 27 -11.28 10.73 25.67
C LYS A 27 -12.79 10.98 25.83
N LYS A 28 -13.28 12.15 25.42
CA LYS A 28 -14.70 12.50 25.48
C LYS A 28 -15.54 11.61 24.56
N LYS A 29 -15.03 11.24 23.38
CA LYS A 29 -15.67 10.25 22.49
C LYS A 29 -15.79 8.88 23.14
N HIS A 30 -14.79 8.44 23.89
CA HIS A 30 -14.78 7.12 24.51
C HIS A 30 -15.57 7.05 25.82
N THR A 31 -15.56 8.11 26.63
CA THR A 31 -16.05 8.07 28.02
C THR A 31 -17.18 9.06 28.33
N ASN A 32 -17.58 9.91 27.38
CA ASN A 32 -18.44 11.09 27.57
C ASN A 32 -17.91 12.10 28.61
N LYS A 33 -16.66 11.97 29.05
CA LYS A 33 -16.00 12.85 30.03
C LYS A 33 -14.69 13.39 29.45
N GLY A 34 -14.38 14.64 29.77
CA GLY A 34 -13.12 15.27 29.40
C GLY A 34 -11.93 14.74 30.21
N LEU A 35 -10.76 15.30 29.93
CA LEU A 35 -9.57 15.11 30.75
C LEU A 35 -9.81 15.62 32.17
N THR A 36 -9.36 14.84 33.14
CA THR A 36 -9.25 15.25 34.54
C THR A 36 -7.97 16.05 34.74
N ASP A 37 -7.92 16.86 35.79
CA ASP A 37 -6.71 17.63 36.15
C ASP A 37 -5.47 16.73 36.32
N VAL A 38 -5.65 15.50 36.81
CA VAL A 38 -4.55 14.53 36.96
C VAL A 38 -4.05 14.05 35.60
N GLU A 39 -4.93 13.72 34.67
CA GLU A 39 -4.53 13.29 33.32
C GLU A 39 -3.91 14.43 32.50
N THR A 40 -4.44 15.64 32.61
CA THR A 40 -3.84 16.83 31.97
C THR A 40 -2.41 17.06 32.47
N LYS A 41 -2.19 16.93 33.79
CA LYS A 41 -0.84 17.03 34.38
C LYS A 41 0.07 15.87 33.95
N ILE A 42 -0.45 14.65 33.82
CA ILE A 42 0.29 13.50 33.28
C ILE A 42 0.74 13.77 31.84
N LEU A 43 -0.19 14.20 30.96
CA LEU A 43 0.11 14.51 29.56
C LEU A 43 1.18 15.60 29.45
N LYS A 44 1.02 16.68 30.21
CA LYS A 44 1.99 17.79 30.24
C LYS A 44 3.35 17.33 30.74
N GLY A 45 3.38 16.59 31.84
CA GLY A 45 4.61 16.03 32.39
C GLY A 45 5.36 15.12 31.44
N ILE A 46 4.65 14.33 30.63
CA ILE A 46 5.26 13.50 29.60
C ILE A 46 5.87 14.36 28.48
N CYS A 47 5.19 15.42 28.06
CA CYS A 47 5.71 16.38 27.07
C CYS A 47 6.98 17.08 27.58
N ASP A 48 7.02 17.37 28.88
CA ASP A 48 8.15 18.00 29.56
C ASP A 48 9.26 17.00 29.93
N GLY A 49 9.12 15.72 29.59
CA GLY A 49 10.12 14.67 29.86
C GLY A 49 10.19 14.16 31.30
N LYS A 50 9.24 14.53 32.17
CA LYS A 50 9.21 14.14 33.59
C LYS A 50 9.01 12.64 33.78
N THR A 51 9.55 12.07 34.85
CA THR A 51 9.28 10.69 35.27
C THR A 51 7.93 10.60 36.00
N TYR A 52 7.38 9.38 36.17
CA TYR A 52 6.16 9.21 36.96
C TYR A 52 6.37 9.54 38.43
N ARG A 53 7.60 9.40 38.93
CA ARG A 53 7.98 9.78 40.28
C ARG A 53 7.93 11.31 40.45
N ASP A 54 8.49 12.07 39.50
CA ASP A 54 8.46 13.54 39.54
C ASP A 54 7.00 14.05 39.54
N LEU A 55 6.14 13.42 38.75
CA LEU A 55 4.71 13.74 38.69
C LEU A 55 3.96 13.36 39.97
N ALA A 56 4.32 12.26 40.60
CA ALA A 56 3.74 11.82 41.87
C ALA A 56 4.03 12.83 42.99
N GLU A 57 5.27 13.33 43.05
CA GLU A 57 5.67 14.38 44.00
C GLU A 57 4.94 15.71 43.73
N GLU A 58 4.78 16.11 42.47
CA GLU A 58 4.10 17.35 42.06
C GLU A 58 2.58 17.32 42.33
N ILE A 59 1.94 16.18 42.06
CA ILE A 59 0.48 15.98 42.22
C ILE A 59 0.13 15.57 43.66
N ARG A 60 1.13 15.27 44.51
CA ARG A 60 0.99 14.74 45.87
C ARG A 60 0.12 13.47 45.91
N GLN A 61 0.42 12.54 45.01
CA GLN A 61 -0.24 11.24 44.92
C GLN A 61 0.80 10.11 44.88
N GLU A 62 0.38 8.88 45.17
CA GLU A 62 1.25 7.72 45.04
C GLU A 62 1.65 7.50 43.57
N GLU A 63 2.93 7.17 43.33
CA GLU A 63 3.45 6.90 41.99
C GLU A 63 2.66 5.80 41.25
N GLN A 64 2.17 4.81 41.99
CA GLN A 64 1.35 3.74 41.42
C GLN A 64 -0.02 4.24 40.93
N SER A 65 -0.62 5.21 41.62
CA SER A 65 -1.87 5.86 41.18
C SER A 65 -1.66 6.60 39.86
N ILE A 66 -0.54 7.32 39.73
CA ILE A 66 -0.17 8.03 38.48
C ILE A 66 0.08 7.04 37.34
N LYS A 67 0.75 5.92 37.60
CA LYS A 67 0.97 4.85 36.61
C LYS A 67 -0.35 4.24 36.12
N ASN A 68 -1.29 3.97 37.03
CA ASN A 68 -2.59 3.41 36.69
C ASN A 68 -3.40 4.41 35.84
N ALA A 69 -3.46 5.68 36.25
CA ALA A 69 -4.15 6.72 35.48
C ALA A 69 -3.53 6.94 34.09
N ALA A 70 -2.20 6.91 33.97
CA ALA A 70 -1.52 6.99 32.69
C ALA A 70 -1.80 5.77 31.81
N TYR A 71 -1.84 4.57 32.40
CA TYR A 71 -2.16 3.33 31.69
C TYR A 71 -3.58 3.37 31.13
N ASP A 72 -4.56 3.78 31.94
CA ASP A 72 -5.96 3.88 31.51
C ASP A 72 -6.14 4.92 30.39
N LEU A 73 -5.50 6.08 30.54
CA LEU A 73 -5.50 7.11 29.50
C LEU A 73 -4.87 6.60 28.19
N PHE A 74 -3.71 5.94 28.26
CA PHE A 74 -3.06 5.38 27.08
C PHE A 74 -3.82 4.23 26.46
N LYS A 75 -4.53 3.43 27.26
CA LYS A 75 -5.40 2.38 26.77
C LYS A 75 -6.54 2.98 25.95
N ILE A 76 -7.22 4.00 26.48
CA ILE A 76 -8.26 4.74 25.76
C ILE A 76 -7.69 5.33 24.46
N LEU A 77 -6.55 6.00 24.53
CA LEU A 77 -5.92 6.57 23.34
C LEU A 77 -5.52 5.50 22.33
N SER A 78 -5.02 4.35 22.78
CA SER A 78 -4.65 3.24 21.91
C SER A 78 -5.86 2.63 21.20
N GLU A 79 -6.98 2.49 21.92
CA GLU A 79 -8.24 2.00 21.37
C GLU A 79 -8.85 2.99 20.38
N GLN A 80 -8.80 4.29 20.69
CA GLN A 80 -9.35 5.34 19.82
C GLN A 80 -8.50 5.59 18.56
N THR A 81 -7.19 5.36 18.63
CA THR A 81 -6.27 5.61 17.49
C THR A 81 -5.93 4.35 16.70
N GLY A 82 -6.22 3.14 17.24
CA GLY A 82 -5.84 1.86 16.65
C GLY A 82 -4.33 1.58 16.66
N GLU A 83 -3.53 2.41 17.35
CA GLU A 83 -2.09 2.24 17.54
C GLU A 83 -1.79 2.02 19.03
N LYS A 84 -0.82 1.15 19.36
CA LYS A 84 -0.38 1.03 20.75
C LYS A 84 0.34 2.31 21.17
N ILE A 85 -0.32 3.13 21.98
CA ILE A 85 0.21 4.38 22.53
C ILE A 85 0.80 4.11 23.91
N GLY A 86 1.99 4.65 24.10
CA GLY A 86 2.65 4.75 25.39
C GLY A 86 3.48 6.02 25.46
N LYS A 87 4.18 6.19 26.59
CA LYS A 87 4.98 7.39 26.87
C LYS A 87 5.95 7.76 25.74
N SER A 88 6.60 6.76 25.13
CA SER A 88 7.67 6.96 24.14
C SER A 88 7.19 7.34 22.74
N ASN A 89 5.92 7.11 22.41
CA ASN A 89 5.37 7.37 21.07
C ASN A 89 4.10 8.22 21.06
N LEU A 90 3.63 8.69 22.22
CA LEU A 90 2.41 9.50 22.38
C LEU A 90 2.33 10.64 21.36
N ILE A 91 3.35 11.51 21.32
CA ILE A 91 3.36 12.68 20.43
C ILE A 91 3.34 12.27 18.96
N THR A 92 4.19 11.30 18.58
CA THR A 92 4.29 10.84 17.19
C THR A 92 3.03 10.11 16.72
N ALA A 93 2.40 9.31 17.58
CA ALA A 93 1.17 8.60 17.28
C ALA A 93 -0.01 9.58 17.14
N LEU A 94 -0.13 10.56 18.04
CA LEU A 94 -1.19 11.56 17.98
C LEU A 94 -1.00 12.58 16.86
N THR A 95 0.24 12.92 16.51
CA THR A 95 0.55 13.73 15.32
C THR A 95 0.13 12.99 14.04
N ARG A 96 0.44 11.70 13.94
CA ARG A 96 -0.01 10.86 12.81
C ARG A 96 -1.53 10.73 12.80
N TYR A 97 -2.16 10.52 13.95
CA TYR A 97 -3.61 10.46 14.05
C TYR A 97 -4.25 11.77 13.58
N ARG A 98 -3.77 12.94 14.05
CA ARG A 98 -4.21 14.27 13.59
C ARG A 98 -4.10 14.43 12.09
N ASP A 99 -2.92 14.14 11.53
CA ASP A 99 -2.65 14.32 10.10
C ASP A 99 -3.47 13.35 9.23
N ASN A 100 -3.88 12.22 9.80
CA ASN A 100 -4.78 11.25 9.16
C ASN A 100 -6.28 11.53 9.42
N SER A 101 -6.66 12.46 10.31
CA SER A 101 -8.06 12.61 10.80
C SER A 101 -8.75 13.95 10.56
N GLN A 102 -8.10 15.05 10.13
CA GLN A 102 -8.82 16.30 9.79
C GLN A 102 -8.19 17.14 8.66
N THR A 103 -9.06 17.59 7.75
CA THR A 103 -8.91 18.78 6.89
C THR A 103 -9.12 20.05 7.73
N PHE A 104 -8.04 20.80 7.98
CA PHE A 104 -8.12 22.20 8.40
C PHE A 104 -7.88 23.08 7.16
N ASP A 105 -8.66 24.16 7.00
CA ASP A 105 -8.32 25.16 5.98
C ASP A 105 -7.06 25.94 6.39
N HIS A 106 -6.50 26.69 5.45
CA HIS A 106 -5.26 27.46 5.67
C HIS A 106 -5.34 28.53 6.78
N ASN A 107 -6.50 28.73 7.41
CA ASN A 107 -6.75 29.73 8.44
C ASN A 107 -7.14 29.15 9.81
N ASN A 108 -6.96 27.84 10.04
CA ASN A 108 -7.14 27.21 11.35
C ASN A 108 -8.54 27.43 11.99
N LYS A 109 -9.57 27.65 11.17
CA LYS A 109 -10.96 27.64 11.64
C LYS A 109 -11.51 26.21 11.58
N PRO A 110 -12.28 25.75 12.59
CA PRO A 110 -13.05 24.54 12.44
C PRO A 110 -14.04 24.76 11.28
N GLN A 111 -13.88 24.01 10.19
CA GLN A 111 -14.93 23.91 9.20
C GLN A 111 -16.14 23.30 9.90
N THR A 112 -17.30 23.95 9.78
CA THR A 112 -18.57 23.37 10.22
C THR A 112 -18.73 22.02 9.54
N GLN A 113 -18.55 20.96 10.33
CA GLN A 113 -18.71 19.59 9.90
C GLN A 113 -20.09 19.45 9.26
N GLN A 114 -20.12 19.13 7.97
CA GLN A 114 -21.20 18.30 7.46
C GLN A 114 -21.18 17.05 8.34
N SER A 115 -22.25 16.82 9.10
CA SER A 115 -22.32 15.83 10.17
C SER A 115 -21.56 14.54 9.83
N ASP A 116 -20.56 14.18 10.64
CA ASP A 116 -19.82 12.90 10.54
C ASP A 116 -20.73 11.66 10.74
N LYS A 117 -22.04 11.85 10.97
CA LYS A 117 -23.02 10.78 11.03
C LYS A 117 -23.44 10.37 9.63
N VAL A 118 -23.16 9.13 9.30
CA VAL A 118 -23.69 8.45 8.11
C VAL A 118 -24.83 7.55 8.56
N PHE A 119 -25.86 7.39 7.72
CA PHE A 119 -26.95 6.46 8.02
C PHE A 119 -26.60 5.08 7.48
N GLU A 120 -26.49 4.09 8.35
CA GLU A 120 -26.24 2.71 7.98
C GLU A 120 -27.57 1.97 7.82
N LEU A 121 -27.86 1.53 6.60
CA LEU A 121 -29.01 0.72 6.22
C LEU A 121 -28.55 -0.66 5.74
N VAL A 122 -28.79 -1.71 6.52
CA VAL A 122 -28.51 -3.10 6.13
C VAL A 122 -29.80 -3.75 5.64
N ILE A 123 -29.77 -4.18 4.39
CA ILE A 123 -30.85 -4.89 3.71
C ILE A 123 -30.32 -6.26 3.29
N GLU A 124 -30.82 -7.33 3.90
CA GLU A 124 -30.62 -8.68 3.38
C GLU A 124 -31.56 -8.91 2.22
N VAL A 125 -31.02 -9.38 1.11
CA VAL A 125 -31.77 -9.67 -0.12
C VAL A 125 -31.58 -11.14 -0.35
N GLY A 126 -32.64 -11.95 -0.27
CA GLY A 126 -32.57 -13.43 -0.28
C GLY A 126 -32.21 -14.02 -1.64
N ILE A 127 -31.25 -13.42 -2.36
CA ILE A 127 -30.75 -13.83 -3.67
C ILE A 127 -29.24 -13.71 -3.73
N ASP A 128 -28.61 -14.74 -4.29
CA ASP A 128 -27.16 -14.75 -4.50
C ASP A 128 -26.74 -13.83 -5.65
N ASP A 129 -27.62 -13.54 -6.62
CA ASP A 129 -27.27 -12.79 -7.83
C ASP A 129 -27.94 -11.40 -7.93
N LEU A 130 -27.25 -10.41 -7.39
CA LEU A 130 -27.59 -9.00 -7.47
C LEU A 130 -26.98 -8.35 -8.72
N THR A 131 -27.74 -8.35 -9.82
CA THR A 131 -27.35 -7.66 -11.06
C THR A 131 -27.34 -6.13 -10.86
N PRO A 132 -26.57 -5.36 -11.67
CA PRO A 132 -26.58 -3.89 -11.60
C PRO A 132 -27.97 -3.27 -11.70
N GLU A 133 -28.83 -3.84 -12.55
CA GLU A 133 -30.23 -3.40 -12.71
C GLU A 133 -31.05 -3.59 -11.43
N LYS A 134 -30.89 -4.72 -10.73
CA LYS A 134 -31.56 -4.98 -9.44
C LYS A 134 -31.07 -4.01 -8.37
N ILE A 135 -29.76 -3.75 -8.36
CA ILE A 135 -29.15 -2.75 -7.46
C ILE A 135 -29.69 -1.34 -7.73
N ASP A 136 -29.83 -0.94 -8.99
CA ASP A 136 -30.34 0.39 -9.34
C ASP A 136 -31.81 0.56 -8.98
N LYS A 137 -32.62 -0.48 -9.14
CA LYS A 137 -34.00 -0.51 -8.62
C LYS A 137 -34.06 -0.25 -7.11
N ILE A 138 -33.18 -0.91 -6.35
CA ILE A 138 -33.10 -0.75 -4.89
C ILE A 138 -32.70 0.69 -4.51
N ASN A 139 -31.66 1.25 -5.14
CA ASN A 139 -31.23 2.63 -4.84
C ASN A 139 -32.32 3.65 -5.18
N ASN A 140 -33.00 3.48 -6.32
CA ASN A 140 -34.07 4.38 -6.74
C ASN A 140 -35.25 4.36 -5.76
N LEU A 141 -35.62 3.17 -5.24
CA LEU A 141 -36.67 3.10 -4.23
C LEU A 141 -36.24 3.76 -2.91
N ILE A 142 -35.00 3.53 -2.45
CA ILE A 142 -34.50 4.15 -1.21
C ILE A 142 -34.54 5.68 -1.31
N GLN A 143 -34.08 6.25 -2.44
CA GLN A 143 -34.17 7.69 -2.69
C GLN A 143 -35.63 8.19 -2.68
N LYS A 144 -36.55 7.41 -3.27
CA LYS A 144 -38.00 7.73 -3.27
C LYS A 144 -38.61 7.68 -1.87
N ILE A 145 -38.27 6.65 -1.07
CA ILE A 145 -38.74 6.49 0.32
C ILE A 145 -38.25 7.65 1.18
N ALA A 146 -36.96 7.99 1.06
CA ALA A 146 -36.34 9.10 1.77
C ALA A 146 -36.79 10.48 1.26
N ARG A 147 -37.43 10.54 0.09
CA ARG A 147 -37.75 11.79 -0.62
C ARG A 147 -36.51 12.66 -0.87
N ASP A 148 -35.39 12.00 -1.10
CA ASP A 148 -34.09 12.63 -1.24
C ASP A 148 -33.28 11.94 -2.33
N ASN A 149 -33.10 12.63 -3.46
CA ASN A 149 -32.31 12.15 -4.59
C ASN A 149 -30.80 12.36 -4.39
N THR A 150 -30.39 13.06 -3.33
CA THR A 150 -29.00 13.21 -2.94
C THR A 150 -28.48 11.97 -2.23
N ILE A 151 -29.38 11.08 -1.77
CA ILE A 151 -29.01 9.82 -1.13
C ILE A 151 -28.16 8.97 -2.06
N LYS A 152 -26.93 8.71 -1.63
CA LYS A 152 -25.98 7.86 -2.36
C LYS A 152 -25.48 6.73 -1.49
N PRO A 153 -25.53 5.48 -1.99
CA PRO A 153 -24.88 4.37 -1.31
C PRO A 153 -23.36 4.48 -1.45
N ILE A 154 -22.66 4.41 -0.33
CA ILE A 154 -21.20 4.48 -0.26
C ILE A 154 -20.57 3.08 -0.45
N MET A 155 -21.32 2.01 -0.14
CA MET A 155 -20.87 0.62 -0.28
C MET A 155 -21.98 -0.29 -0.83
N LYS A 156 -21.61 -1.30 -1.63
CA LYS A 156 -22.54 -2.32 -2.17
C LYS A 156 -21.88 -3.70 -2.13
N LEU A 157 -22.48 -4.65 -1.41
CA LEU A 157 -22.01 -6.05 -1.35
C LEU A 157 -22.98 -6.97 -2.13
N LYS A 158 -22.51 -8.16 -2.57
CA LYS A 158 -23.34 -9.20 -3.23
C LYS A 158 -23.90 -10.17 -2.18
N GLY A 159 -25.13 -10.65 -2.36
CA GLY A 159 -25.81 -11.58 -1.46
C GLY A 159 -26.44 -10.93 -0.21
N SER A 160 -25.99 -9.74 0.18
CA SER A 160 -26.65 -8.85 1.14
C SER A 160 -26.28 -7.41 0.81
N ILE A 161 -27.24 -6.50 0.84
CA ILE A 161 -27.04 -5.09 0.50
C ILE A 161 -26.91 -4.29 1.79
N ARG A 162 -25.68 -4.09 2.23
CA ARG A 162 -25.33 -3.15 3.28
C ARG A 162 -25.00 -1.81 2.65
N LEU A 163 -25.84 -0.82 2.90
CA LEU A 163 -25.74 0.54 2.35
C LEU A 163 -25.39 1.50 3.47
N PHE A 164 -24.29 2.22 3.30
CA PHE A 164 -24.07 3.46 4.04
C PHE A 164 -24.60 4.59 3.16
N LEU A 165 -25.49 5.41 3.68
CA LEU A 165 -26.19 6.45 2.95
C LEU A 165 -25.70 7.83 3.42
N GLU A 166 -25.22 8.62 2.48
CA GLU A 166 -25.03 10.07 2.63
C GLU A 166 -26.19 10.79 1.96
N GLY A 167 -26.69 11.87 2.56
CA GLY A 167 -27.81 12.65 2.03
C GLY A 167 -28.16 13.84 2.94
N SER A 168 -29.32 14.47 2.70
CA SER A 168 -29.86 15.49 3.59
C SER A 168 -30.21 14.90 4.96
N GLU A 169 -30.04 15.69 6.03
CA GLU A 169 -30.40 15.29 7.39
C GLU A 169 -31.88 14.88 7.48
N ASP A 170 -32.77 15.62 6.82
CA ASP A 170 -34.20 15.31 6.74
C ASP A 170 -34.47 13.96 6.05
N GLY A 171 -33.79 13.66 4.95
CA GLY A 171 -33.94 12.41 4.22
C GLY A 171 -33.45 11.20 5.00
N LEU A 172 -32.31 11.34 5.68
CA LEU A 172 -31.74 10.29 6.53
C LEU A 172 -32.58 10.08 7.80
N GLN A 173 -33.05 11.16 8.44
CA GLN A 173 -33.90 11.08 9.62
C GLN A 173 -35.24 10.43 9.28
N ARG A 174 -35.81 10.74 8.11
CA ARG A 174 -37.02 10.06 7.62
C ARG A 174 -36.84 8.55 7.49
N LEU A 175 -35.70 8.08 6.99
CA LEU A 175 -35.40 6.64 6.93
C LEU A 175 -35.31 6.02 8.34
N ALA A 176 -34.71 6.74 9.29
CA ALA A 176 -34.64 6.33 10.69
C ALA A 176 -36.03 6.19 11.31
N ASP A 177 -36.87 7.21 11.15
CA ASP A 177 -38.23 7.27 11.71
C ASP A 177 -39.11 6.16 11.13
N LEU A 178 -39.02 5.93 9.80
CA LEU A 178 -39.73 4.83 9.12
C LEU A 178 -39.26 3.45 9.59
N HIS A 179 -37.98 3.30 9.93
CA HIS A 179 -37.49 2.04 10.50
C HIS A 179 -38.06 1.82 11.90
N GLN A 180 -38.05 2.87 12.73
CA GLN A 180 -38.56 2.82 14.10
C GLN A 180 -40.08 2.56 14.15
N SER A 181 -40.84 3.05 13.17
CA SER A 181 -42.28 2.76 13.04
C SER A 181 -42.58 1.39 12.41
N GLY A 182 -41.58 0.70 11.86
CA GLY A 182 -41.73 -0.56 11.12
C GLY A 182 -42.20 -0.39 9.67
N GLU A 183 -42.51 0.83 9.23
CA GLU A 183 -43.00 1.13 7.87
C GLU A 183 -41.93 0.97 6.80
N LEU A 184 -40.65 1.15 7.15
CA LEU A 184 -39.54 1.04 6.19
C LEU A 184 -39.49 -0.35 5.53
N GLN A 185 -39.76 -1.41 6.29
CA GLN A 185 -39.83 -2.78 5.77
C GLN A 185 -41.01 -2.96 4.81
N ALA A 186 -42.16 -2.36 5.11
CA ALA A 186 -43.35 -2.44 4.26
C ALA A 186 -43.13 -1.72 2.92
N LEU A 187 -42.49 -0.54 2.95
CA LEU A 187 -42.16 0.20 1.74
C LEU A 187 -41.11 -0.53 0.89
N LEU A 188 -40.07 -1.11 1.52
CA LEU A 188 -39.07 -1.89 0.79
C LEU A 188 -39.64 -3.21 0.22
N ASN A 189 -40.71 -3.76 0.80
CA ASN A 189 -41.41 -4.91 0.22
C ASN A 189 -42.02 -4.60 -1.15
N GLU A 190 -42.17 -3.34 -1.56
CA GLU A 190 -42.57 -2.98 -2.94
C GLU A 190 -41.57 -3.49 -4.00
N LEU A 191 -40.32 -3.76 -3.61
CA LEU A 191 -39.31 -4.36 -4.49
C LEU A 191 -39.46 -5.88 -4.65
N LYS A 192 -40.33 -6.52 -3.84
CA LYS A 192 -40.56 -7.96 -3.95
C LYS A 192 -41.10 -8.29 -5.32
N SER A 193 -40.43 -9.21 -5.98
CA SER A 193 -40.76 -9.70 -7.32
C SER A 193 -40.15 -11.09 -7.50
N ASP A 194 -40.46 -11.78 -8.60
CA ASP A 194 -39.82 -13.06 -8.94
C ASP A 194 -38.27 -12.95 -8.97
N ASP A 195 -37.77 -11.75 -9.24
CA ASP A 195 -36.35 -11.41 -9.28
C ASP A 195 -35.70 -11.11 -7.92
N ILE A 196 -36.51 -10.71 -6.92
CA ILE A 196 -36.08 -10.35 -5.57
C ILE A 196 -37.15 -10.90 -4.59
N PRO A 197 -37.11 -12.20 -4.27
CA PRO A 197 -38.14 -12.89 -3.50
C PRO A 197 -38.21 -12.44 -2.03
N GLU A 198 -37.08 -12.02 -1.47
CA GLU A 198 -36.96 -11.64 -0.06
C GLU A 198 -36.10 -10.41 0.12
N ILE A 199 -36.56 -9.51 1.00
CA ILE A 199 -35.91 -8.27 1.39
C ILE A 199 -36.17 -8.08 2.87
N VAL A 200 -35.13 -7.98 3.68
CA VAL A 200 -35.22 -7.82 5.13
C VAL A 200 -34.31 -6.67 5.55
N VAL A 201 -34.86 -5.66 6.22
CA VAL A 201 -34.10 -4.60 6.87
C VAL A 201 -33.61 -5.14 8.22
N THR A 202 -32.32 -5.42 8.31
CA THR A 202 -31.72 -5.94 9.55
C THR A 202 -31.13 -4.84 10.42
N LYS A 203 -30.93 -3.64 9.86
CA LYS A 203 -30.38 -2.48 10.57
C LYS A 203 -30.71 -1.18 9.83
N ALA A 204 -31.13 -0.13 10.55
CA ALA A 204 -31.21 1.23 10.02
C ALA A 204 -30.94 2.26 11.13
N GLU A 205 -29.71 2.76 11.24
CA GLU A 205 -29.31 3.69 12.32
C GLU A 205 -28.20 4.66 11.90
N PHE A 206 -28.06 5.77 12.63
CA PHE A 206 -26.94 6.68 12.45
C PHE A 206 -25.67 6.14 13.11
N THR A 207 -24.54 6.28 12.42
CA THR A 207 -23.22 5.88 12.93
C THR A 207 -22.16 6.93 12.63
N THR A 208 -21.21 7.11 13.57
CA THR A 208 -20.05 7.99 13.43
C THR A 208 -18.78 7.25 12.99
N ASP A 209 -18.79 5.91 13.02
CA ASP A 209 -17.63 5.06 12.71
C ASP A 209 -17.67 4.51 11.29
N ALA A 210 -18.49 5.14 10.43
CA ALA A 210 -18.79 4.67 9.09
C ALA A 210 -17.54 4.32 8.29
N LYS A 211 -16.47 5.13 8.34
CA LYS A 211 -15.21 4.86 7.62
C LYS A 211 -14.49 3.59 8.08
N VAL A 212 -14.48 3.32 9.39
CA VAL A 212 -13.81 2.14 9.96
C VAL A 212 -14.63 0.88 9.65
N ILE A 213 -15.95 0.97 9.80
CA ILE A 213 -16.88 -0.12 9.49
C ILE A 213 -16.85 -0.40 7.97
N GLU A 214 -16.90 0.64 7.13
CA GLU A 214 -16.81 0.55 5.68
C GLU A 214 -15.56 -0.21 5.26
N LYS A 215 -14.38 0.17 5.77
CA LYS A 215 -13.14 -0.53 5.46
C LYS A 215 -13.17 -2.00 5.90
N ALA A 216 -13.63 -2.30 7.11
CA ALA A 216 -13.70 -3.66 7.63
C ALA A 216 -14.64 -4.54 6.79
N GLU A 217 -15.82 -4.03 6.45
CA GLU A 217 -16.81 -4.72 5.60
C GLU A 217 -16.32 -4.87 4.16
N LEU A 218 -15.64 -3.86 3.62
CA LEU A 218 -15.00 -3.96 2.30
C LEU A 218 -13.97 -5.09 2.27
N ILE A 219 -13.11 -5.17 3.30
CA ILE A 219 -12.11 -6.22 3.43
C ILE A 219 -12.78 -7.58 3.50
N LYS A 220 -13.84 -7.72 4.31
CA LYS A 220 -14.62 -8.95 4.43
C LYS A 220 -15.20 -9.35 3.07
N ALA A 221 -15.86 -8.43 2.38
CA ALA A 221 -16.47 -8.67 1.09
C ALA A 221 -15.46 -9.00 -0.03
N ILE A 222 -14.26 -8.43 0.02
CA ILE A 222 -13.16 -8.80 -0.88
C ILE A 222 -12.74 -10.26 -0.61
N ARG A 223 -12.57 -10.64 0.65
CA ARG A 223 -12.13 -11.99 1.04
C ARG A 223 -13.17 -13.05 0.71
N GLU A 224 -14.45 -12.74 0.92
CA GLU A 224 -15.59 -13.62 0.61
C GLU A 224 -15.92 -13.61 -0.89
N GLY A 225 -15.39 -12.66 -1.66
CA GLY A 225 -15.62 -12.55 -3.09
C GLY A 225 -17.01 -12.03 -3.46
N THR A 226 -17.71 -11.41 -2.51
CA THR A 226 -19.04 -10.83 -2.67
C THR A 226 -18.97 -9.41 -3.25
N ILE A 227 -17.83 -8.73 -3.24
CA ILE A 227 -17.76 -7.38 -3.84
C ILE A 227 -17.70 -7.41 -5.37
N ASN A 228 -18.33 -6.43 -6.03
CA ASN A 228 -18.06 -6.15 -7.44
C ASN A 228 -16.65 -5.58 -7.58
N LYS A 229 -15.70 -6.41 -8.02
CA LYS A 229 -14.27 -6.05 -8.11
C LYS A 229 -13.97 -4.84 -9.01
N LYS A 230 -14.92 -4.37 -9.84
CA LYS A 230 -14.76 -3.17 -10.67
C LYS A 230 -14.92 -1.85 -9.89
N THR A 231 -15.45 -1.89 -8.66
CA THR A 231 -15.73 -0.71 -7.84
C THR A 231 -14.61 -0.36 -6.86
N LEU A 232 -13.52 -1.14 -6.81
CA LEU A 232 -12.44 -0.98 -5.83
C LEU A 232 -11.44 0.15 -6.17
N GLN A 233 -11.87 1.17 -6.90
CA GLN A 233 -11.00 2.27 -7.32
C GLN A 233 -10.84 3.24 -6.15
N GLN A 234 -9.62 3.73 -5.92
CA GLN A 234 -9.32 4.75 -4.89
C GLN A 234 -9.71 4.40 -3.44
N VAL A 235 -10.15 3.16 -3.19
CA VAL A 235 -10.53 2.70 -1.84
C VAL A 235 -9.33 2.66 -0.90
N ASP A 236 -9.57 2.88 0.39
CA ASP A 236 -8.56 2.65 1.43
C ASP A 236 -8.62 1.21 1.97
N LEU A 237 -7.59 0.46 1.64
CA LEU A 237 -7.30 -0.90 2.09
C LEU A 237 -5.91 -0.96 2.76
N SER A 238 -5.40 0.16 3.27
CA SER A 238 -4.13 0.20 3.99
C SER A 238 -4.17 -0.75 5.20
N GLY A 239 -3.10 -1.52 5.38
CA GLY A 239 -2.99 -2.55 6.43
C GLY A 239 -3.95 -3.73 6.30
N ALA A 240 -4.80 -3.78 5.26
CA ALA A 240 -5.81 -4.82 5.11
C ALA A 240 -5.18 -6.20 4.97
N ASN A 241 -5.74 -7.21 5.64
CA ASN A 241 -5.40 -8.61 5.38
C ASN A 241 -6.27 -9.17 4.26
N LEU A 242 -5.68 -9.25 3.06
CA LEU A 242 -6.27 -9.77 1.83
C LEU A 242 -5.53 -11.03 1.36
N SER A 243 -4.95 -11.79 2.29
CA SER A 243 -4.21 -13.01 1.99
C SER A 243 -5.08 -14.00 1.24
N GLY A 244 -4.58 -14.52 0.11
CA GLY A 244 -5.31 -15.47 -0.73
C GLY A 244 -6.55 -14.90 -1.44
N ALA A 245 -6.86 -13.61 -1.28
CA ALA A 245 -8.06 -13.02 -1.86
C ALA A 245 -8.06 -13.15 -3.38
N ASN A 246 -9.23 -13.43 -3.96
CA ASN A 246 -9.41 -13.48 -5.40
C ASN A 246 -9.73 -12.07 -5.92
N LEU A 247 -8.72 -11.35 -6.36
CA LEU A 247 -8.80 -10.01 -6.96
C LEU A 247 -8.52 -10.03 -8.48
N ARG A 248 -8.74 -11.17 -9.14
CA ARG A 248 -8.54 -11.32 -10.58
C ARG A 248 -9.37 -10.28 -11.33
N ARG A 249 -8.70 -9.51 -12.21
CA ARG A 249 -9.29 -8.42 -12.99
C ARG A 249 -10.00 -7.33 -12.16
N ALA A 250 -9.68 -7.22 -10.88
CA ALA A 250 -10.19 -6.14 -10.04
C ALA A 250 -9.69 -4.78 -10.55
N ASN A 251 -10.51 -3.74 -10.40
CA ASN A 251 -10.11 -2.38 -10.63
C ASN A 251 -9.74 -1.72 -9.30
N LEU A 252 -8.45 -1.76 -8.98
CA LEU A 252 -7.81 -1.19 -7.80
C LEU A 252 -7.00 0.08 -8.14
N SER A 253 -7.36 0.78 -9.23
CA SER A 253 -6.59 1.94 -9.65
C SER A 253 -6.67 3.05 -8.60
N GLY A 254 -5.53 3.58 -8.21
CA GLY A 254 -5.43 4.60 -7.16
C GLY A 254 -5.75 4.11 -5.74
N ALA A 255 -6.02 2.82 -5.54
CA ALA A 255 -6.33 2.29 -4.21
C ALA A 255 -5.14 2.46 -3.26
N ILE A 256 -5.43 2.70 -1.97
CA ILE A 256 -4.43 2.77 -0.91
C ILE A 256 -4.33 1.37 -0.29
N LEU A 257 -3.21 0.70 -0.51
CA LEU A 257 -2.89 -0.66 -0.07
C LEU A 257 -1.57 -0.68 0.72
N SER A 258 -1.17 0.46 1.29
CA SER A 258 0.07 0.58 2.06
C SER A 258 0.06 -0.37 3.25
N GLY A 259 1.10 -1.18 3.40
CA GLY A 259 1.20 -2.21 4.44
C GLY A 259 0.18 -3.35 4.34
N ALA A 260 -0.63 -3.43 3.27
CA ALA A 260 -1.61 -4.50 3.13
C ALA A 260 -0.95 -5.88 2.98
N ILE A 261 -1.59 -6.92 3.51
CA ILE A 261 -1.13 -8.30 3.41
C ILE A 261 -1.88 -8.98 2.26
N LEU A 262 -1.26 -9.07 1.09
CA LEU A 262 -1.76 -9.67 -0.15
C LEU A 262 -1.07 -11.01 -0.46
N ARG A 263 -0.59 -11.72 0.58
CA ARG A 263 0.16 -12.96 0.42
C ARG A 263 -0.66 -14.00 -0.33
N GLY A 264 -0.14 -14.49 -1.46
CA GLY A 264 -0.82 -15.49 -2.28
C GLY A 264 -2.13 -15.00 -2.94
N ALA A 265 -2.41 -13.70 -2.93
CA ALA A 265 -3.60 -13.16 -3.58
C ALA A 265 -3.54 -13.37 -5.10
N ASN A 266 -4.70 -13.64 -5.70
CA ASN A 266 -4.84 -13.74 -7.15
C ASN A 266 -5.18 -12.36 -7.72
N LEU A 267 -4.22 -11.69 -8.34
CA LEU A 267 -4.31 -10.36 -8.94
C LEU A 267 -4.13 -10.41 -10.47
N ILE A 268 -4.38 -11.57 -11.10
CA ILE A 268 -4.20 -11.75 -12.54
C ILE A 268 -5.03 -10.71 -13.30
N GLY A 269 -4.35 -9.89 -14.11
CA GLY A 269 -4.99 -8.84 -14.90
C GLY A 269 -5.67 -7.74 -14.10
N ALA A 270 -5.40 -7.62 -12.79
CA ALA A 270 -5.92 -6.52 -11.98
C ALA A 270 -5.35 -5.17 -12.46
N ASN A 271 -6.15 -4.12 -12.39
CA ASN A 271 -5.71 -2.76 -12.64
C ASN A 271 -5.31 -2.10 -11.32
N LEU A 272 -4.02 -1.96 -11.07
CA LEU A 272 -3.39 -1.34 -9.91
C LEU A 272 -2.67 -0.03 -10.29
N ARG A 273 -3.05 0.58 -11.42
CA ARG A 273 -2.42 1.82 -11.91
C ARG A 273 -2.47 2.88 -10.82
N ARG A 274 -1.31 3.48 -10.51
CA ARG A 274 -1.14 4.53 -9.47
C ARG A 274 -1.63 4.13 -8.07
N ALA A 275 -1.82 2.83 -7.79
CA ALA A 275 -2.15 2.38 -6.45
C ALA A 275 -0.94 2.55 -5.52
N ASN A 276 -1.19 2.77 -4.23
CA ASN A 276 -0.15 2.83 -3.21
C ASN A 276 -0.02 1.48 -2.49
N LEU A 277 0.95 0.66 -2.86
CA LEU A 277 1.30 -0.61 -2.25
C LEU A 277 2.60 -0.53 -1.42
N SER A 278 2.97 0.65 -0.92
CA SER A 278 4.22 0.80 -0.14
C SER A 278 4.21 -0.14 1.08
N GLY A 279 5.30 -0.88 1.27
CA GLY A 279 5.44 -1.86 2.36
C GLY A 279 4.45 -3.03 2.31
N ALA A 280 3.65 -3.19 1.25
CA ALA A 280 2.68 -4.27 1.16
C ALA A 280 3.36 -5.65 1.03
N ASN A 281 2.76 -6.69 1.62
CA ASN A 281 3.23 -8.06 1.52
C ASN A 281 2.51 -8.81 0.38
N LEU A 282 3.14 -8.87 -0.79
CA LEU A 282 2.69 -9.55 -2.00
C LEU A 282 3.41 -10.91 -2.20
N ARG A 283 3.99 -11.50 -1.15
CA ARG A 283 4.73 -12.75 -1.26
C ARG A 283 3.86 -13.84 -1.88
N ARG A 284 4.38 -14.52 -2.92
CA ARG A 284 3.65 -15.54 -3.71
C ARG A 284 2.35 -15.06 -4.40
N ALA A 285 2.09 -13.76 -4.47
CA ALA A 285 0.92 -13.26 -5.19
C ALA A 285 1.04 -13.52 -6.70
N ASP A 286 -0.10 -13.74 -7.36
CA ASP A 286 -0.18 -13.91 -8.81
C ASP A 286 -0.61 -12.59 -9.47
N LEU A 287 0.36 -11.85 -9.99
CA LEU A 287 0.22 -10.54 -10.64
C LEU A 287 0.34 -10.65 -12.17
N ARG A 288 0.16 -11.84 -12.75
CA ARG A 288 0.31 -12.04 -14.19
C ARG A 288 -0.58 -11.07 -14.97
N ARG A 289 0.02 -10.34 -15.92
CA ARG A 289 -0.67 -9.34 -16.75
C ARG A 289 -1.35 -8.21 -15.97
N ALA A 290 -1.06 -8.02 -14.68
CA ALA A 290 -1.58 -6.90 -13.91
C ALA A 290 -1.02 -5.57 -14.43
N ASN A 291 -1.81 -4.51 -14.33
CA ASN A 291 -1.36 -3.15 -14.66
C ASN A 291 -0.96 -2.40 -13.39
N LEU A 292 0.33 -2.32 -13.11
CA LEU A 292 0.96 -1.60 -12.00
C LEU A 292 1.63 -0.29 -12.46
N SER A 293 1.28 0.23 -13.64
CA SER A 293 1.93 1.43 -14.18
C SER A 293 1.82 2.61 -13.20
N GLY A 294 2.94 3.23 -12.86
CA GLY A 294 3.02 4.32 -11.90
C GLY A 294 2.58 3.98 -10.47
N ALA A 295 2.44 2.70 -10.11
CA ALA A 295 2.12 2.29 -8.74
C ALA A 295 3.32 2.53 -7.82
N ASN A 296 3.04 2.80 -6.54
CA ASN A 296 4.06 2.87 -5.50
C ASN A 296 4.17 1.50 -4.81
N LEU A 297 5.30 0.83 -4.96
CA LEU A 297 5.66 -0.47 -4.36
C LEU A 297 6.92 -0.33 -3.50
N SER A 298 7.25 0.89 -3.03
CA SER A 298 8.47 1.10 -2.24
C SER A 298 8.47 0.22 -0.98
N GLY A 299 9.56 -0.50 -0.74
CA GLY A 299 9.70 -1.45 0.37
C GLY A 299 8.72 -2.63 0.36
N ALA A 300 7.95 -2.85 -0.72
CA ALA A 300 7.01 -3.97 -0.79
C ALA A 300 7.73 -5.32 -0.87
N ILE A 301 7.12 -6.36 -0.33
CA ILE A 301 7.66 -7.74 -0.32
C ILE A 301 6.97 -8.54 -1.43
N LEU A 302 7.65 -8.75 -2.55
CA LEU A 302 7.18 -9.51 -3.72
C LEU A 302 7.93 -10.85 -3.90
N SER A 303 8.61 -11.37 -2.87
CA SER A 303 9.35 -12.62 -3.02
C SER A 303 8.45 -13.75 -3.54
N TRP A 304 8.93 -14.51 -4.51
CA TRP A 304 8.18 -15.59 -5.17
C TRP A 304 6.89 -15.17 -5.90
N ALA A 305 6.63 -13.87 -6.09
CA ALA A 305 5.45 -13.41 -6.81
C ALA A 305 5.61 -13.67 -8.33
N ASP A 306 4.49 -13.90 -9.01
CA ASP A 306 4.43 -14.08 -10.45
C ASP A 306 3.96 -12.81 -11.14
N LEU A 307 4.89 -12.04 -11.71
CA LEU A 307 4.64 -10.81 -12.46
C LEU A 307 4.80 -11.00 -13.97
N ARG A 308 4.66 -12.23 -14.50
CA ARG A 308 4.84 -12.48 -15.94
C ARG A 308 3.93 -11.57 -16.76
N ARG A 309 4.54 -10.82 -17.69
CA ARG A 309 3.87 -9.85 -18.56
C ARG A 309 3.09 -8.76 -17.82
N ALA A 310 3.39 -8.48 -16.55
CA ALA A 310 2.82 -7.34 -15.84
C ALA A 310 3.38 -6.02 -16.40
N ASN A 311 2.59 -4.95 -16.29
CA ASN A 311 3.01 -3.60 -16.66
C ASN A 311 3.39 -2.80 -15.42
N LEU A 312 4.68 -2.61 -15.18
CA LEU A 312 5.26 -1.82 -14.09
C LEU A 312 5.93 -0.52 -14.61
N SER A 313 5.56 -0.05 -15.81
CA SER A 313 6.17 1.16 -16.38
C SER A 313 6.03 2.36 -15.43
N GLY A 314 7.15 3.00 -15.11
CA GLY A 314 7.21 4.15 -14.19
C GLY A 314 6.80 3.85 -12.74
N ALA A 315 6.70 2.57 -12.34
CA ALA A 315 6.41 2.21 -10.95
C ALA A 315 7.61 2.49 -10.04
N ASN A 316 7.35 2.80 -8.77
CA ASN A 316 8.37 2.94 -7.74
C ASN A 316 8.51 1.62 -6.96
N LEU A 317 9.57 0.87 -7.17
CA LEU A 317 9.96 -0.34 -6.45
C LEU A 317 11.22 -0.12 -5.60
N SER A 318 11.54 1.12 -5.22
CA SER A 318 12.74 1.39 -4.42
C SER A 318 12.72 0.60 -3.09
N GLY A 319 13.82 -0.09 -2.80
CA GLY A 319 13.96 -0.98 -1.64
C GLY A 319 13.02 -2.19 -1.61
N ALA A 320 12.27 -2.48 -2.69
CA ALA A 320 11.37 -3.63 -2.72
C ALA A 320 12.12 -4.96 -2.73
N ILE A 321 11.53 -6.01 -2.16
CA ILE A 321 12.11 -7.35 -2.07
C ILE A 321 11.45 -8.26 -3.10
N LEU A 322 12.12 -8.51 -4.22
CA LEU A 322 11.69 -9.33 -5.35
C LEU A 322 12.47 -10.65 -5.48
N SER A 323 13.12 -11.12 -4.41
CA SER A 323 13.89 -12.37 -4.46
C SER A 323 13.04 -13.54 -4.99
N TRP A 324 13.56 -14.26 -5.98
CA TRP A 324 12.88 -15.37 -6.66
C TRP A 324 11.55 -15.00 -7.36
N ALA A 325 11.25 -13.72 -7.57
CA ALA A 325 10.08 -13.30 -8.31
C ALA A 325 10.23 -13.62 -9.82
N ILE A 326 9.10 -13.87 -10.49
CA ILE A 326 9.05 -14.18 -11.92
C ILE A 326 8.54 -12.96 -12.69
N LEU A 327 9.44 -12.20 -13.31
CA LEU A 327 9.16 -11.00 -14.10
C LEU A 327 9.33 -11.22 -15.61
N ARG A 328 9.27 -12.47 -16.09
CA ARG A 328 9.47 -12.79 -17.51
C ARG A 328 8.56 -11.97 -18.43
N GLY A 329 9.16 -11.20 -19.33
CA GLY A 329 8.45 -10.32 -20.25
C GLY A 329 7.67 -9.18 -19.60
N ALA A 330 7.96 -8.82 -18.35
CA ALA A 330 7.35 -7.67 -17.70
C ALA A 330 7.85 -6.36 -18.31
N ASN A 331 7.00 -5.33 -18.30
CA ASN A 331 7.35 -3.99 -18.74
C ASN A 331 7.74 -3.14 -17.53
N LEU A 332 9.01 -2.76 -17.41
CA LEU A 332 9.60 -1.96 -16.34
C LEU A 332 10.24 -0.67 -16.88
N ILE A 333 9.80 -0.18 -18.05
CA ILE A 333 10.33 1.06 -18.64
C ILE A 333 10.24 2.20 -17.62
N GLY A 334 11.38 2.83 -17.32
CA GLY A 334 11.47 3.97 -16.41
C GLY A 334 11.08 3.68 -14.97
N ALA A 335 10.98 2.41 -14.56
CA ALA A 335 10.69 2.05 -13.18
C ALA A 335 11.88 2.41 -12.26
N ASP A 336 11.60 2.79 -11.02
CA ASP A 336 12.59 3.02 -9.99
C ASP A 336 12.76 1.75 -9.15
N LEU A 337 13.90 1.09 -9.26
CA LEU A 337 14.30 -0.11 -8.51
C LEU A 337 15.53 0.15 -7.65
N ARG A 338 15.81 1.41 -7.26
CA ARG A 338 16.96 1.74 -6.42
C ARG A 338 16.99 0.90 -5.15
N GLY A 339 18.12 0.26 -4.89
CA GLY A 339 18.29 -0.60 -3.70
C GLY A 339 17.34 -1.81 -3.62
N ALA A 340 16.63 -2.15 -4.69
CA ALA A 340 15.73 -3.30 -4.70
C ALA A 340 16.52 -4.62 -4.62
N ILE A 341 15.93 -5.63 -3.98
CA ILE A 341 16.53 -6.96 -3.80
C ILE A 341 15.88 -7.93 -4.78
N LEU A 342 16.56 -8.24 -5.89
CA LEU A 342 16.15 -9.09 -7.00
C LEU A 342 16.93 -10.40 -7.07
N ILE A 343 17.52 -10.85 -5.94
CA ILE A 343 18.31 -12.09 -5.85
C ILE A 343 17.58 -13.25 -6.52
N LYS A 344 18.22 -13.86 -7.52
CA LYS A 344 17.69 -14.99 -8.29
C LYS A 344 16.30 -14.76 -8.92
N ALA A 345 15.92 -13.51 -9.19
CA ALA A 345 14.70 -13.20 -9.92
C ALA A 345 14.81 -13.62 -11.41
N ASP A 346 13.69 -14.02 -12.01
CA ASP A 346 13.60 -14.31 -13.45
C ASP A 346 13.09 -13.09 -14.22
N LEU A 347 14.00 -12.32 -14.79
CA LEU A 347 13.77 -11.12 -15.60
C LEU A 347 13.93 -11.40 -17.11
N ARG A 348 13.89 -12.67 -17.55
CA ARG A 348 14.09 -13.02 -18.96
C ARG A 348 13.16 -12.22 -19.86
N ARG A 349 13.73 -11.59 -20.90
CA ARG A 349 13.00 -10.75 -21.86
C ARG A 349 12.18 -9.61 -21.24
N ALA A 350 12.48 -9.20 -20.00
CA ALA A 350 11.86 -8.03 -19.41
C ALA A 350 12.35 -6.74 -20.11
N ASN A 351 11.50 -5.73 -20.15
CA ASN A 351 11.85 -4.43 -20.71
C ASN A 351 12.17 -3.45 -19.57
N LEU A 352 13.45 -3.19 -19.35
CA LEU A 352 14.01 -2.35 -18.29
C LEU A 352 14.61 -1.05 -18.85
N ARG A 353 14.20 -0.63 -20.06
CA ARG A 353 14.74 0.59 -20.68
C ARG A 353 14.57 1.78 -19.75
N ARG A 354 15.66 2.53 -19.54
CA ARG A 354 15.69 3.71 -18.66
C ARG A 354 15.26 3.44 -17.21
N ALA A 355 15.18 2.18 -16.77
CA ALA A 355 14.92 1.86 -15.38
C ALA A 355 16.10 2.27 -14.50
N ASN A 356 15.83 2.66 -13.26
CA ASN A 356 16.86 2.99 -12.28
C ASN A 356 17.07 1.84 -11.30
N LEU A 357 18.14 1.07 -11.48
CA LEU A 357 18.53 -0.07 -10.66
C LEU A 357 19.79 0.23 -9.82
N SER A 358 20.10 1.51 -9.57
CA SER A 358 21.34 1.84 -8.84
C SER A 358 21.33 1.25 -7.43
N GLY A 359 22.42 0.60 -7.04
CA GLY A 359 22.55 -0.09 -5.75
C GLY A 359 21.63 -1.30 -5.57
N ALA A 360 20.92 -1.76 -6.62
CA ALA A 360 20.06 -2.93 -6.53
C ALA A 360 20.89 -4.23 -6.43
N ASN A 361 20.39 -5.22 -5.71
CA ASN A 361 20.99 -6.55 -5.65
C ASN A 361 20.29 -7.50 -6.61
N LEU A 362 20.91 -7.78 -7.75
CA LEU A 362 20.51 -8.72 -8.78
C LEU A 362 21.36 -10.00 -8.78
N SER A 363 22.03 -10.33 -7.67
CA SER A 363 22.91 -11.50 -7.62
C SER A 363 22.19 -12.80 -8.03
N GLY A 364 22.78 -13.52 -8.98
CA GLY A 364 22.20 -14.73 -9.57
C GLY A 364 20.89 -14.54 -10.34
N ALA A 365 20.45 -13.31 -10.62
CA ALA A 365 19.24 -13.06 -11.38
C ALA A 365 19.41 -13.46 -12.86
N ASN A 366 18.32 -13.89 -13.50
CA ASN A 366 18.33 -14.23 -14.91
C ASN A 366 17.70 -13.10 -15.74
N LEU A 367 18.54 -12.32 -16.41
CA LEU A 367 18.20 -11.22 -17.30
C LEU A 367 18.38 -11.60 -18.79
N SER A 368 18.39 -12.89 -19.13
CA SER A 368 18.66 -13.30 -20.52
C SER A 368 17.67 -12.67 -21.50
N GLY A 369 18.18 -12.05 -22.57
CA GLY A 369 17.38 -11.34 -23.57
C GLY A 369 16.63 -10.11 -23.05
N ALA A 370 16.96 -9.59 -21.86
CA ALA A 370 16.33 -8.39 -21.32
C ALA A 370 16.79 -7.12 -22.06
N ASP A 371 15.91 -6.13 -22.17
CA ASP A 371 16.22 -4.82 -22.75
C ASP A 371 16.53 -3.82 -21.63
N LEU A 372 17.82 -3.55 -21.41
CA LEU A 372 18.36 -2.67 -20.38
C LEU A 372 18.88 -1.35 -20.98
N ARG A 373 18.43 -0.97 -22.18
CA ARG A 373 18.96 0.23 -22.85
C ARG A 373 18.81 1.47 -22.00
N ARG A 374 19.93 2.16 -21.79
CA ARG A 374 20.03 3.36 -20.94
C ARG A 374 19.52 3.16 -19.50
N ALA A 375 19.49 1.93 -19.00
CA ALA A 375 19.21 1.67 -17.60
C ALA A 375 20.37 2.17 -16.72
N ASN A 376 20.06 2.62 -15.51
CA ASN A 376 21.07 2.95 -14.52
C ASN A 376 21.31 1.74 -13.61
N LEU A 377 22.46 1.09 -13.73
CA LEU A 377 22.90 -0.05 -12.91
C LEU A 377 24.11 0.32 -12.05
N SER A 378 24.33 1.61 -11.77
CA SER A 378 25.49 2.03 -10.99
C SER A 378 25.48 1.40 -9.60
N ASP A 379 26.62 0.88 -9.17
CA ASP A 379 26.80 0.21 -7.87
C ASP A 379 25.85 -0.97 -7.63
N ALA A 380 25.21 -1.51 -8.69
CA ALA A 380 24.35 -2.67 -8.59
C ALA A 380 25.19 -3.96 -8.45
N ASP A 381 24.71 -4.90 -7.63
CA ASP A 381 25.29 -6.24 -7.53
C ASP A 381 24.63 -7.16 -8.57
N LEU A 382 25.36 -7.45 -9.64
CA LEU A 382 25.01 -8.38 -10.71
C LEU A 382 25.87 -9.66 -10.63
N SER A 383 26.47 -9.95 -9.48
CA SER A 383 27.35 -11.11 -9.34
C SER A 383 26.61 -12.39 -9.70
N ARG A 384 27.24 -13.21 -10.56
CA ARG A 384 26.66 -14.46 -11.10
C ARG A 384 25.32 -14.29 -11.84
N ALA A 385 24.95 -13.07 -12.24
CA ALA A 385 23.74 -12.85 -13.03
C ALA A 385 23.91 -13.39 -14.46
N ILE A 386 22.81 -13.85 -15.06
CA ILE A 386 22.78 -14.30 -16.45
C ILE A 386 22.22 -13.17 -17.32
N LEU A 387 23.09 -12.52 -18.07
CA LEU A 387 22.82 -11.40 -18.98
C LEU A 387 22.97 -11.80 -20.46
N SER A 388 22.98 -13.11 -20.76
CA SER A 388 23.18 -13.56 -22.14
C SER A 388 22.11 -12.98 -23.07
N ASP A 389 22.52 -12.46 -24.23
CA ASP A 389 21.65 -11.80 -25.22
C ASP A 389 20.94 -10.52 -24.68
N ALA A 390 21.34 -9.99 -23.53
CA ALA A 390 20.76 -8.76 -23.01
C ALA A 390 21.27 -7.53 -23.80
N ASN A 391 20.39 -6.54 -24.02
CA ASN A 391 20.78 -5.27 -24.60
C ASN A 391 21.08 -4.25 -23.50
N LEU A 392 22.36 -3.98 -23.27
CA LEU A 392 22.89 -3.01 -22.30
C LEU A 392 23.34 -1.70 -22.96
N SER A 393 22.92 -1.42 -24.21
CA SER A 393 23.43 -0.25 -24.91
C SER A 393 23.09 1.07 -24.19
N GLY A 394 24.12 1.88 -23.96
CA GLY A 394 24.06 3.11 -23.17
C GLY A 394 23.75 2.93 -21.68
N ALA A 395 23.78 1.70 -21.13
CA ALA A 395 23.54 1.46 -19.71
C ALA A 395 24.70 1.99 -18.85
N ASN A 396 24.38 2.50 -17.67
CA ASN A 396 25.38 2.94 -16.69
C ASN A 396 25.73 1.79 -15.74
N LEU A 397 26.90 1.17 -15.89
CA LEU A 397 27.40 0.06 -15.06
C LEU A 397 28.56 0.50 -14.14
N ARG A 398 28.71 1.81 -13.88
CA ARG A 398 29.78 2.33 -13.04
C ARG A 398 29.71 1.72 -11.64
N GLY A 399 30.83 1.19 -11.15
CA GLY A 399 30.90 0.54 -9.82
C GLY A 399 30.06 -0.73 -9.67
N ALA A 400 29.41 -1.22 -10.74
CA ALA A 400 28.59 -2.42 -10.65
C ALA A 400 29.46 -3.67 -10.43
N ASN A 401 28.99 -4.62 -9.61
CA ASN A 401 29.65 -5.90 -9.45
C ASN A 401 29.12 -6.91 -10.48
N LEU A 402 29.91 -7.24 -11.49
CA LEU A 402 29.61 -8.24 -12.52
C LEU A 402 30.38 -9.54 -12.30
N SER A 403 30.96 -9.77 -11.11
CA SER A 403 31.83 -10.92 -10.86
C SER A 403 31.10 -12.23 -11.13
N GLY A 404 31.66 -13.06 -12.02
CA GLY A 404 31.05 -14.31 -12.49
C GLY A 404 29.75 -14.16 -13.30
N ALA A 405 29.37 -12.95 -13.72
CA ALA A 405 28.19 -12.74 -14.55
C ALA A 405 28.41 -13.27 -15.98
N ASN A 406 27.35 -13.77 -16.61
CA ASN A 406 27.39 -14.25 -17.99
C ASN A 406 26.81 -13.19 -18.93
N LEU A 407 27.67 -12.49 -19.67
CA LEU A 407 27.32 -11.50 -20.70
C LEU A 407 27.53 -12.04 -22.12
N TRP A 408 27.48 -13.37 -22.32
CA TRP A 408 27.61 -13.98 -23.64
C TRP A 408 26.63 -13.34 -24.62
N ILE A 409 27.13 -12.91 -25.79
CA ILE A 409 26.37 -12.22 -26.85
C ILE A 409 25.58 -10.98 -26.41
N ALA A 410 25.90 -10.37 -25.27
CA ALA A 410 25.25 -9.13 -24.83
C ALA A 410 25.73 -7.92 -25.66
N ASP A 411 24.85 -6.95 -25.88
CA ASP A 411 25.18 -5.68 -26.54
C ASP A 411 25.55 -4.61 -25.49
N LEU A 412 26.83 -4.25 -25.40
CA LEU A 412 27.35 -3.23 -24.50
C LEU A 412 27.67 -1.90 -25.20
N SER A 413 27.11 -1.64 -26.38
CA SER A 413 27.41 -0.43 -27.16
C SER A 413 27.18 0.84 -26.34
N GLY A 414 28.25 1.58 -26.05
CA GLY A 414 28.20 2.82 -25.27
C GLY A 414 27.86 2.63 -23.78
N ALA A 415 27.98 1.42 -23.24
CA ALA A 415 27.81 1.17 -21.82
C ALA A 415 28.98 1.73 -21.00
N PHE A 416 28.71 2.24 -19.79
CA PHE A 416 29.72 2.84 -18.91
C PHE A 416 30.21 1.82 -17.87
N LEU A 417 31.42 1.26 -18.07
CA LEU A 417 31.99 0.18 -17.25
C LEU A 417 33.09 0.62 -16.27
N SER A 418 33.29 1.93 -16.08
CA SER A 418 34.36 2.44 -15.22
C SER A 418 34.14 2.02 -13.76
N GLY A 419 35.14 1.36 -13.17
CA GLY A 419 35.06 0.86 -11.79
C GLY A 419 34.19 -0.39 -11.59
N ALA A 420 33.61 -0.97 -12.66
CA ALA A 420 32.88 -2.22 -12.53
C ALA A 420 33.82 -3.38 -12.12
N GLU A 421 33.36 -4.25 -11.23
CA GLU A 421 34.09 -5.48 -10.89
C GLU A 421 33.71 -6.55 -11.92
N VAL A 422 34.68 -7.17 -12.59
CA VAL A 422 34.43 -8.08 -13.73
C VAL A 422 35.17 -9.40 -13.61
N GLU A 423 35.60 -9.75 -12.39
CA GLU A 423 36.37 -10.97 -12.16
C GLU A 423 35.55 -12.20 -12.56
N ASN A 424 36.10 -13.04 -13.43
CA ASN A 424 35.45 -14.23 -14.00
C ASN A 424 34.14 -13.95 -14.76
N ALA A 425 33.85 -12.68 -15.10
CA ALA A 425 32.69 -12.34 -15.92
C ALA A 425 32.90 -12.77 -17.38
N ILE A 426 31.91 -13.40 -18.00
CA ILE A 426 32.00 -13.96 -19.36
C ILE A 426 31.49 -12.93 -20.37
N PHE A 427 32.37 -12.45 -21.24
CA PHE A 427 32.08 -11.50 -22.33
C PHE A 427 32.25 -12.11 -23.73
N THR A 428 32.29 -13.45 -23.84
CA THR A 428 32.40 -14.14 -25.13
C THR A 428 31.33 -13.63 -26.10
N ASN A 429 31.76 -13.23 -27.30
CA ASN A 429 30.90 -12.65 -28.35
C ASN A 429 30.06 -11.41 -27.95
N ALA A 430 30.36 -10.77 -26.82
CA ALA A 430 29.73 -9.49 -26.48
C ALA A 430 30.13 -8.41 -27.48
N THR A 431 29.19 -7.54 -27.86
CA THR A 431 29.40 -6.48 -28.85
C THR A 431 29.48 -5.10 -28.19
N GLY A 432 29.97 -4.10 -28.94
CA GLY A 432 29.98 -2.70 -28.48
C GLY A 432 31.09 -2.36 -27.48
N ILE A 433 32.08 -3.24 -27.34
CA ILE A 433 33.29 -3.06 -26.52
C ILE A 433 34.46 -2.69 -27.45
N THR A 434 35.16 -1.59 -27.17
CA THR A 434 36.34 -1.20 -27.96
C THR A 434 37.54 -2.09 -27.64
N PRO A 435 38.57 -2.16 -28.51
CA PRO A 435 39.78 -2.94 -28.24
C PRO A 435 40.46 -2.57 -26.91
N GLU A 436 40.50 -1.29 -26.57
CA GLU A 436 41.09 -0.76 -25.32
C GLU A 436 40.27 -1.22 -24.11
N GLN A 437 38.95 -1.15 -24.19
CA GLN A 437 38.05 -1.65 -23.15
C GLN A 437 38.20 -3.16 -22.98
N LYS A 438 38.32 -3.94 -24.06
CA LYS A 438 38.53 -5.40 -24.00
C LYS A 438 39.82 -5.73 -23.25
N GLN A 439 40.94 -5.08 -23.58
CA GLN A 439 42.22 -5.29 -22.88
C GLN A 439 42.12 -4.93 -21.40
N ASP A 440 41.46 -3.80 -21.07
CA ASP A 440 41.25 -3.38 -19.70
C ASP A 440 40.41 -4.39 -18.89
N LEU A 441 39.30 -4.87 -19.46
CA LEU A 441 38.44 -5.87 -18.84
C LEU A 441 39.19 -7.20 -18.60
N ILE A 442 40.01 -7.65 -19.56
CA ILE A 442 40.84 -8.86 -19.40
C ILE A 442 41.82 -8.70 -18.24
N ARG A 443 42.50 -7.54 -18.13
CA ARG A 443 43.40 -7.25 -17.00
C ARG A 443 42.67 -7.28 -15.64
N ARG A 444 41.38 -6.95 -15.63
CA ARG A 444 40.50 -7.03 -14.45
C ARG A 444 39.85 -8.41 -14.25
N GLY A 445 40.26 -9.43 -14.99
CA GLY A 445 39.82 -10.82 -14.81
C GLY A 445 38.61 -11.25 -15.64
N ALA A 446 38.18 -10.45 -16.62
CA ALA A 446 37.09 -10.83 -17.52
C ALA A 446 37.52 -11.91 -18.53
N ILE A 447 36.58 -12.78 -18.91
CA ILE A 447 36.77 -13.90 -19.83
C ILE A 447 36.18 -13.53 -21.19
N PHE A 448 37.03 -13.42 -22.20
CA PHE A 448 36.62 -13.36 -23.61
C PHE A 448 37.12 -14.67 -24.23
N GLY A 449 36.24 -15.53 -24.76
CA GLY A 449 36.53 -16.90 -25.23
C GLY A 449 37.70 -17.12 -26.21
N ASP A 450 38.46 -16.08 -26.54
CA ASP A 450 39.70 -16.08 -27.31
C ASP A 450 40.96 -16.26 -26.43
N THR A 451 40.86 -16.30 -25.10
CA THR A 451 42.02 -16.60 -24.23
C THR A 451 42.40 -18.08 -24.37
N SER A 452 43.28 -18.30 -25.33
CA SER A 452 43.78 -19.55 -25.90
C SER A 452 44.56 -20.46 -24.96
N ASN A 453 44.12 -20.72 -23.72
CA ASN A 453 44.72 -21.81 -22.93
C ASN A 453 43.85 -22.47 -21.86
N ASP A 454 42.57 -22.12 -21.70
CA ASP A 454 41.77 -22.81 -20.68
C ASP A 454 40.31 -23.00 -21.08
N ARG A 455 40.07 -23.97 -21.97
CA ARG A 455 38.73 -24.44 -22.33
C ARG A 455 38.00 -25.12 -21.15
N SER A 456 38.64 -25.28 -19.98
CA SER A 456 38.00 -25.86 -18.79
C SER A 456 37.04 -24.91 -18.08
N LYS A 457 37.12 -23.58 -18.34
CA LYS A 457 36.26 -22.57 -17.71
C LYS A 457 34.98 -22.22 -18.49
N VAL A 458 34.69 -22.91 -19.60
CA VAL A 458 33.57 -22.60 -20.50
C VAL A 458 32.31 -23.44 -20.21
N LEU A 459 32.23 -24.15 -19.08
CA LEU A 459 31.10 -25.05 -18.79
C LEU A 459 30.25 -24.65 -17.58
N VAL A 460 28.97 -24.40 -17.91
CA VAL A 460 27.70 -24.32 -17.15
C VAL A 460 27.32 -22.98 -16.51
#